data_AF-A0A7L2EUM6-F1
#
_entry.id   AF-A0A7L2EUM6-F1
#
_cell.length_a   1.000
_cell.length_b   1.000
_cell.length_c   1.000
_cell.angle_alpha   90.00
_cell.angle_beta   90.00
_cell.angle_gamma   90.00
#
_symmetry.space_group_name_H-M   'P 1'
#
loop_
_entity.id
_entity.type
_entity.pdbx_description
1 polymer ?
#
loop_
_entity_poly.entity_id
_entity_poly.type
_entity_poly.pdbx_seq_one_letter_code
_entity_poly.pdbx_strand_id
1 'polypeptide(L)'
;MGVKAMLPSYELGFYALVVTCAVLYSGSGIFEASRDSMNRKAFRDGIKPGWHYFGRKMDVADFEWVMWFTSFRNIIIFALSGHVLFGKICSMTVPQHRAVMYMIYGLLAVLASMGLLYLMIILSHCLLLYSVALAKQKWLCYVAGLCCLASFKVEPFGSWQSGFVTGAFDLQDVLFYGGCTFTIMRCMSFALESSQKDEGIYSIFDLLKYNFYLPFFFFGPVMTFDQFHAQVSTRELRRKDDEMKSIRVNALLHVGAIVAVDIFFHFFYILTLPSDLKFVNRLSDWSLAGLAYSNLVYDWVKAAVMFGVINTIARLDHLDPPQPPKCITMLYIFAETHFDRGINDWLCK
;
A
#
# COMPACT_ATOMS: atom_id res chain seq x y z
N MET A 1 -18.10 -24.13 -1.74
CA MET A 1 -19.53 -24.34 -1.40
C MET A 1 -20.23 -22.99 -1.48
N GLY A 2 -21.02 -22.75 -2.52
CA GLY A 2 -21.74 -21.49 -2.66
C GLY A 2 -23.03 -21.55 -1.85
N VAL A 3 -23.16 -20.69 -0.84
CA VAL A 3 -24.45 -20.45 -0.18
C VAL A 3 -25.37 -19.84 -1.24
N LYS A 4 -26.34 -20.62 -1.74
CA LYS A 4 -27.20 -20.28 -2.90
C LYS A 4 -28.52 -19.61 -2.52
N ALA A 5 -28.75 -19.29 -1.25
CA ALA A 5 -29.95 -18.57 -0.82
C ALA A 5 -29.58 -17.13 -0.43
N MET A 6 -30.07 -16.16 -1.19
CA MET A 6 -30.02 -14.75 -0.80
C MET A 6 -30.97 -14.56 0.37
N LEU A 7 -30.46 -14.07 1.51
CA LEU A 7 -31.29 -13.77 2.68
C LEU A 7 -32.35 -12.72 2.33
N PRO A 8 -33.56 -12.78 2.92
CA PRO A 8 -34.56 -11.75 2.74
C PRO A 8 -34.06 -10.36 3.11
N SER A 9 -34.48 -9.32 2.38
CA SER A 9 -34.01 -7.94 2.60
C SER A 9 -34.28 -7.41 4.01
N TYR A 10 -35.38 -7.85 4.66
CA TYR A 10 -35.68 -7.45 6.04
C TYR A 10 -34.71 -8.07 7.04
N GLU A 11 -34.24 -9.29 6.79
CA GLU A 11 -33.26 -9.98 7.64
C GLU A 11 -31.89 -9.32 7.50
N LEU A 12 -31.48 -9.01 6.26
CA LEU A 12 -30.27 -8.21 6.00
C LEU A 12 -30.36 -6.83 6.67
N GLY A 13 -31.52 -6.17 6.58
CA GLY A 13 -31.78 -4.89 7.24
C GLY A 13 -31.67 -4.98 8.76
N PHE A 14 -32.22 -6.04 9.36
CA PHE A 14 -32.11 -6.30 10.79
C PHE A 14 -30.66 -6.55 11.22
N TYR A 15 -29.91 -7.39 10.50
CA TYR A 15 -28.49 -7.61 10.78
C TYR A 15 -27.67 -6.33 10.66
N ALA A 16 -27.91 -5.53 9.62
CA ALA A 16 -27.25 -4.24 9.45
C ALA A 16 -27.56 -3.29 10.61
N LEU A 17 -28.82 -3.24 11.08
CA LEU A 17 -29.22 -2.45 12.23
C LEU A 17 -28.52 -2.90 13.51
N VAL A 18 -28.55 -4.21 13.82
CA VAL A 18 -27.92 -4.78 15.02
C VAL A 18 -26.43 -4.49 15.05
N VAL A 19 -25.72 -4.72 13.93
CA VAL A 19 -24.28 -4.43 13.82
C VAL A 19 -24.02 -2.94 13.98
N THR A 20 -24.82 -2.07 13.34
CA THR A 20 -24.66 -0.62 13.46
C THR A 20 -24.86 -0.17 14.91
N CYS A 21 -25.89 -0.64 15.60
CA CYS A 21 -26.13 -0.34 17.01
C CYS A 21 -24.97 -0.82 17.90
N ALA A 22 -24.44 -2.03 17.67
CA ALA A 22 -23.31 -2.56 18.41
C ALA A 22 -22.03 -1.74 18.18
N VAL A 23 -21.76 -1.31 16.94
CA VAL A 23 -20.62 -0.44 16.60
C VAL A 23 -20.78 0.94 17.24
N LEU A 24 -21.98 1.52 17.23
CA LEU A 24 -22.23 2.82 17.89
C LEU A 24 -22.08 2.73 19.41
N TYR A 25 -22.60 1.67 20.03
CA TYR A 25 -22.51 1.44 21.47
C TYR A 25 -21.08 1.19 21.93
N SER A 26 -20.34 0.34 21.23
CA SER A 26 -18.92 0.11 21.53
C SER A 26 -18.09 1.37 21.24
N GLY A 27 -18.41 2.08 20.16
CA GLY A 27 -17.80 3.36 19.78
C GLY A 27 -17.99 4.45 20.83
N SER A 28 -19.15 4.57 21.48
CA SER A 28 -19.35 5.57 22.53
C SER A 28 -18.37 5.36 23.70
N GLY A 29 -18.09 4.10 24.06
CA GLY A 29 -17.07 3.78 25.06
C GLY A 29 -15.65 4.15 24.64
N ILE A 30 -15.29 3.95 23.37
CA ILE A 30 -13.99 4.40 22.83
C ILE A 30 -13.88 5.92 22.85
N PHE A 31 -14.96 6.62 22.49
CA PHE A 31 -15.01 8.08 22.49
C PHE A 31 -14.82 8.65 23.90
N GLU A 32 -15.51 8.10 24.90
CA GLU A 32 -15.34 8.46 26.30
C GLU A 32 -13.92 8.18 26.77
N ALA A 33 -13.41 6.98 26.51
CA ALA A 33 -12.04 6.61 26.83
C ALA A 33 -11.03 7.58 26.21
N SER A 34 -11.22 7.97 24.94
CA SER A 34 -10.35 8.91 24.23
C SER A 34 -10.40 10.31 24.84
N ARG A 35 -11.59 10.82 25.14
CA ARG A 35 -11.79 12.13 25.77
C ARG A 35 -11.10 12.21 27.14
N ASP A 36 -11.30 11.19 27.96
CA ASP A 36 -10.87 11.20 29.36
C ASP A 36 -9.35 10.94 29.50
N SER A 37 -8.73 10.37 28.47
CA SER A 37 -7.30 10.01 28.46
C SER A 37 -6.39 10.98 27.71
N MET A 38 -6.94 12.05 27.10
CA MET A 38 -6.22 12.98 26.22
C MET A 38 -4.97 13.64 26.83
N ASN A 39 -4.85 13.69 28.16
CA ASN A 39 -3.72 14.28 28.89
C ASN A 39 -2.82 13.24 29.60
N ARG A 40 -3.03 11.94 29.37
CA ARG A 40 -2.17 10.90 29.94
C ARG A 40 -0.76 11.01 29.40
N LYS A 41 0.23 10.74 30.26
CA LYS A 41 1.65 10.77 29.88
C LYS A 41 1.98 9.77 28.76
N ALA A 42 1.39 8.58 28.82
CA ALA A 42 1.58 7.54 27.80
C ALA A 42 1.14 7.97 26.39
N PHE A 43 0.24 8.96 26.28
CA PHE A 43 -0.37 9.35 25.01
C PHE A 43 0.37 10.50 24.33
N ARG A 44 1.44 11.03 24.96
CA ARG A 44 2.15 12.22 24.48
C ARG A 44 2.76 12.04 23.10
N ASP A 45 3.23 10.83 22.79
CA ASP A 45 3.91 10.55 21.52
C ASP A 45 2.89 10.26 20.40
N GLY A 46 1.77 9.63 20.75
CA GLY A 46 0.70 9.25 19.81
C GLY A 46 -0.35 10.33 19.54
N ILE A 47 -0.43 11.38 20.36
CA ILE A 47 -1.44 12.44 20.21
C ILE A 47 -0.79 13.82 20.03
N LYS A 48 -1.14 14.50 18.94
CA LYS A 48 -0.67 15.86 18.64
C LYS A 48 -1.83 16.87 18.60
N PRO A 49 -1.55 18.18 18.75
CA PRO A 49 -2.55 19.21 18.51
C PRO A 49 -3.16 19.06 17.10
N GLY A 50 -4.49 18.97 17.02
CA GLY A 50 -5.23 18.87 15.76
C GLY A 50 -5.64 20.25 15.24
N TRP A 51 -6.84 20.35 14.66
CA TRP A 51 -7.33 21.61 14.09
C TRP A 51 -7.39 22.77 15.10
N HIS A 52 -6.81 23.91 14.70
CA HIS A 52 -6.67 25.09 15.55
C HIS A 52 -8.01 25.64 16.06
N TYR A 53 -9.08 25.56 15.26
CA TYR A 53 -10.39 26.13 15.59
C TYR A 53 -11.21 25.31 16.59
N PHE A 54 -10.96 24.01 16.71
CA PHE A 54 -11.74 23.11 17.58
C PHE A 54 -11.00 22.71 18.86
N GLY A 55 -9.70 23.04 18.97
CA GLY A 55 -8.89 22.79 20.16
C GLY A 55 -8.72 21.31 20.53
N ARG A 56 -9.13 20.39 19.65
CA ARG A 56 -9.11 18.95 19.89
C ARG A 56 -7.82 18.34 19.37
N LYS A 57 -7.22 17.47 20.16
CA LYS A 57 -6.03 16.72 19.75
C LYS A 57 -6.41 15.55 18.84
N MET A 58 -5.45 15.10 18.04
CA MET A 58 -5.61 14.06 17.03
C MET A 58 -4.67 12.88 17.32
N ASP A 59 -5.15 11.67 17.09
CA ASP A 59 -4.32 10.46 17.03
C ASP A 59 -3.42 10.50 15.78
N VAL A 60 -2.12 10.42 16.01
CA VAL A 60 -1.06 10.44 14.99
C VAL A 60 -0.11 9.26 15.16
N ALA A 61 -0.52 8.22 15.89
CA ALA A 61 0.31 7.04 16.13
C ALA A 61 0.58 6.24 14.84
N ASP A 62 -0.26 6.35 13.81
CA ASP A 62 0.07 5.82 12.49
C ASP A 62 0.97 6.78 11.71
N PHE A 63 2.25 6.45 11.74
CA PHE A 63 3.28 7.19 11.05
C PHE A 63 3.13 7.21 9.52
N GLU A 64 2.65 6.11 8.92
CA GLU A 64 2.44 6.02 7.46
C GLU A 64 1.20 6.81 7.03
N TRP A 65 0.18 6.93 7.87
CA TRP A 65 -1.02 7.70 7.54
C TRP A 65 -0.81 9.21 7.66
N VAL A 66 -0.02 9.64 8.65
CA VAL A 66 0.34 11.05 8.86
C VAL A 66 1.06 11.66 7.66
N MET A 67 1.58 10.82 6.75
CA MET A 67 2.16 11.21 5.47
C MET A 67 1.24 12.12 4.62
N TRP A 68 -0.09 11.98 4.74
CA TRP A 68 -1.08 12.81 4.03
C TRP A 68 -1.16 14.25 4.55
N PHE A 69 -0.68 14.51 5.77
CA PHE A 69 -0.84 15.80 6.47
C PHE A 69 0.49 16.49 6.79
N THR A 70 1.62 15.88 6.43
CA THR A 70 2.96 16.44 6.62
C THR A 70 3.54 16.97 5.30
N SER A 71 4.74 17.58 5.37
CA SER A 71 5.49 18.02 4.19
C SER A 71 5.73 16.90 3.17
N PHE A 72 5.68 15.64 3.61
CA PHE A 72 5.81 14.46 2.76
C PHE A 72 4.73 14.38 1.67
N ARG A 73 3.50 14.80 1.97
CA ARG A 73 2.42 14.93 0.98
C ARG A 73 2.90 15.68 -0.27
N ASN A 74 3.68 16.74 -0.10
CA ASN A 74 4.16 17.54 -1.22
C ASN A 74 5.14 16.75 -2.09
N ILE A 75 5.97 15.89 -1.50
CA ILE A 75 6.88 14.98 -2.23
C ILE A 75 6.07 13.94 -3.00
N ILE A 76 5.10 13.28 -2.37
CA ILE A 76 4.22 12.31 -3.05
C ILE A 76 3.49 12.98 -4.21
N ILE A 77 2.83 14.11 -3.97
CA ILE A 77 2.07 14.81 -5.00
C ILE A 77 3.00 15.21 -6.13
N PHE A 78 4.20 15.72 -5.84
CA PHE A 78 5.16 16.11 -6.86
C PHE A 78 5.61 14.90 -7.71
N ALA A 79 6.00 13.79 -7.08
CA ALA A 79 6.48 12.60 -7.76
C ALA A 79 5.37 11.93 -8.59
N LEU A 80 4.17 11.78 -8.03
CA LEU A 80 3.05 11.13 -8.73
C LEU A 80 2.44 12.02 -9.81
N SER A 81 2.28 13.33 -9.56
CA SER A 81 1.80 14.26 -10.59
C SER A 81 2.83 14.42 -11.71
N GLY A 82 4.12 14.47 -11.36
CA GLY A 82 5.20 14.48 -12.33
C GLY A 82 5.22 13.21 -13.18
N HIS A 83 4.99 12.03 -12.59
CA HIS A 83 4.85 10.77 -13.34
C HIS A 83 3.70 10.84 -14.33
N VAL A 84 2.51 11.29 -13.88
CA VAL A 84 1.33 11.40 -14.74
C VAL A 84 1.57 12.40 -15.89
N LEU A 85 2.12 13.58 -15.60
CA LEU A 85 2.39 14.60 -16.61
C LEU A 85 3.46 14.14 -17.60
N PHE A 86 4.58 13.60 -17.10
CA PHE A 86 5.67 13.09 -17.93
C PHE A 86 5.20 11.91 -18.79
N GLY A 87 4.54 10.93 -18.17
CA GLY A 87 3.92 9.80 -18.86
C GLY A 87 2.93 10.24 -19.94
N LYS A 88 2.09 11.25 -19.65
CA LYS A 88 1.16 11.80 -20.63
C LYS A 88 1.86 12.47 -21.80
N ILE A 89 2.82 13.36 -21.55
CA ILE A 89 3.58 14.06 -22.59
C ILE A 89 4.31 13.04 -23.47
N CYS A 90 5.01 12.08 -22.86
CA CYS A 90 5.72 11.03 -23.58
C CYS A 90 4.79 10.10 -24.36
N SER A 91 3.60 9.78 -23.84
CA SER A 91 2.62 8.97 -24.57
C SER A 91 2.10 9.68 -25.83
N MET A 92 2.07 11.02 -25.83
CA MET A 92 1.66 11.82 -26.98
C MET A 92 2.78 11.99 -28.01
N THR A 93 4.05 12.02 -27.58
CA THR A 93 5.19 12.22 -28.47
C THR A 93 5.77 10.91 -29.00
N VAL A 94 5.91 9.89 -28.15
CA VAL A 94 6.58 8.63 -28.47
C VAL A 94 5.86 7.43 -27.81
N PRO A 95 4.60 7.14 -28.21
CA PRO A 95 3.74 6.13 -27.55
C PRO A 95 4.36 4.72 -27.49
N GLN A 96 5.21 4.39 -28.46
CA GLN A 96 5.91 3.11 -28.58
C GLN A 96 6.98 2.87 -27.49
N HIS A 97 7.45 3.92 -26.81
CA HIS A 97 8.49 3.83 -25.78
C HIS A 97 7.98 4.15 -24.37
N ARG A 98 6.66 4.14 -24.13
CA ARG A 98 6.05 4.49 -22.83
C ARG A 98 6.69 3.78 -21.64
N ALA A 99 6.96 2.48 -21.78
CA ALA A 99 7.45 1.64 -20.69
C ALA A 99 8.86 2.07 -20.25
N VAL A 100 9.69 2.45 -21.23
CA VAL A 100 11.03 2.99 -20.99
C VAL A 100 10.93 4.37 -20.33
N MET A 101 9.94 5.18 -20.70
CA MET A 101 9.72 6.49 -20.08
C MET A 101 9.26 6.37 -18.62
N TYR A 102 8.36 5.44 -18.31
CA TYR A 102 7.98 5.14 -16.93
C TYR A 102 9.19 4.68 -16.10
N MET A 103 10.01 3.79 -16.67
CA MET A 103 11.24 3.31 -16.04
C MET A 103 12.22 4.46 -15.75
N ILE A 104 12.48 5.34 -16.73
CA ILE A 104 13.39 6.48 -16.57
C ILE A 104 12.85 7.43 -15.49
N TYR A 105 11.55 7.74 -15.52
CA TYR A 105 10.94 8.60 -14.52
C TYR A 105 11.05 7.98 -13.11
N GLY A 106 10.76 6.69 -12.96
CA GLY A 106 10.90 5.98 -11.70
C GLY A 106 12.33 5.95 -11.18
N LEU A 107 13.32 5.71 -12.04
CA LEU A 107 14.74 5.78 -11.68
C LEU A 107 15.12 7.17 -11.15
N LEU A 108 14.71 8.23 -11.85
CA LEU A 108 14.97 9.61 -11.45
C LEU A 108 14.25 9.98 -10.16
N ALA A 109 12.99 9.55 -9.99
CA ALA A 109 12.21 9.80 -8.78
C ALA A 109 12.82 9.09 -7.57
N VAL A 110 13.27 7.84 -7.71
CA VAL A 110 13.96 7.08 -6.67
C VAL A 110 15.31 7.73 -6.33
N LEU A 111 16.09 8.13 -7.34
CA LEU A 111 17.35 8.84 -7.12
C LEU A 111 17.16 10.16 -6.37
N ALA A 112 16.14 10.94 -6.77
CA ALA A 112 15.86 12.25 -6.17
C ALA A 112 15.30 12.15 -4.75
N SER A 113 14.53 11.11 -4.44
CA SER A 113 13.90 10.93 -3.13
C SER A 113 14.78 10.19 -2.13
N MET A 114 15.44 9.11 -2.54
CA MET A 114 16.18 8.19 -1.64
C MET A 114 17.69 8.23 -1.85
N GLY A 115 18.18 8.95 -2.87
CA GLY A 115 19.60 9.10 -3.15
C GLY A 115 20.23 7.94 -3.91
N LEU A 116 21.51 8.13 -4.26
CA LEU A 116 22.25 7.20 -5.11
C LEU A 116 22.49 5.84 -4.46
N LEU A 117 22.82 5.82 -3.16
CA LEU A 117 23.14 4.57 -2.45
C LEU A 117 21.94 3.63 -2.40
N TYR A 118 20.74 4.15 -2.11
CA TYR A 118 19.51 3.35 -2.19
C TYR A 118 19.26 2.82 -3.61
N LEU A 119 19.39 3.67 -4.63
CA LEU A 119 19.24 3.23 -6.01
C LEU A 119 20.21 2.10 -6.38
N MET A 120 21.46 2.18 -5.92
CA MET A 120 22.46 1.13 -6.15
C MET A 120 22.11 -0.18 -5.44
N ILE A 121 21.53 -0.14 -4.24
CA ILE A 121 21.01 -1.34 -3.55
C ILE A 121 19.89 -1.98 -4.37
N ILE A 122 18.93 -1.19 -4.85
CA ILE A 122 17.82 -1.70 -5.67
C ILE A 122 18.33 -2.33 -6.98
N LEU A 123 19.25 -1.65 -7.66
CA LEU A 123 19.86 -2.15 -8.89
C LEU A 123 20.70 -3.42 -8.66
N SER A 124 21.41 -3.53 -7.54
CA SER A 124 22.20 -4.72 -7.21
C SER A 124 21.30 -5.93 -6.98
N HIS A 125 20.16 -5.77 -6.29
CA HIS A 125 19.17 -6.84 -6.15
C HIS A 125 18.50 -7.22 -7.47
N CYS A 126 18.22 -6.25 -8.34
CA CYS A 126 17.72 -6.53 -9.69
C CYS A 126 18.73 -7.37 -10.48
N LEU A 127 20.01 -7.00 -10.45
CA LEU A 127 21.07 -7.72 -11.15
C LEU A 127 21.26 -9.13 -10.57
N LEU A 128 21.33 -9.27 -9.25
CA LEU A 128 21.48 -10.55 -8.55
C LEU A 128 20.36 -11.51 -8.92
N LEU A 129 19.10 -11.08 -8.80
CA LEU A 129 17.95 -11.94 -9.05
C LEU A 129 17.73 -12.20 -10.54
N TYR A 130 18.13 -11.26 -11.42
CA TYR A 130 18.21 -11.52 -12.86
C TYR A 130 19.25 -12.60 -13.18
N SER A 131 20.44 -12.54 -12.56
CA SER A 131 21.47 -13.57 -12.73
C SER A 131 21.00 -14.94 -12.25
N VAL A 132 20.24 -14.99 -11.15
CA VAL A 132 19.58 -16.22 -10.67
C VAL A 132 18.52 -16.71 -11.68
N ALA A 133 17.74 -15.80 -12.27
CA ALA A 133 16.72 -16.12 -13.26
C ALA A 133 17.29 -16.78 -14.53
N LEU A 134 18.54 -16.46 -14.92
CA LEU A 134 19.23 -17.11 -16.04
C LEU A 134 19.34 -18.63 -15.88
N ALA A 135 19.43 -19.13 -14.64
CA ALA A 135 19.51 -20.57 -14.38
C ALA A 135 18.18 -21.30 -14.65
N LYS A 136 17.06 -20.58 -14.75
CA LYS A 136 15.70 -21.13 -14.88
C LYS A 136 15.31 -22.16 -13.81
N GLN A 137 15.96 -22.12 -12.64
CA GLN A 137 15.66 -23.01 -11.52
C GLN A 137 14.77 -22.32 -10.50
N LYS A 138 13.50 -22.75 -10.41
CA LYS A 138 12.51 -22.14 -9.50
C LYS A 138 12.96 -22.13 -8.03
N TRP A 139 13.56 -23.22 -7.56
CA TRP A 139 14.04 -23.31 -6.17
C TRP A 139 15.13 -22.27 -5.87
N LEU A 140 16.00 -21.98 -6.84
CA LEU A 140 17.08 -21.00 -6.68
C LEU A 140 16.49 -19.59 -6.58
N CYS A 141 15.45 -19.29 -7.37
CA CYS A 141 14.70 -18.04 -7.27
C CYS A 141 14.07 -17.86 -5.88
N TYR A 142 13.46 -18.91 -5.31
CA TYR A 142 12.89 -18.86 -3.97
C TYR A 142 13.97 -18.66 -2.90
N VAL A 143 15.05 -19.45 -2.94
CA VAL A 143 16.14 -19.34 -1.96
C VAL A 143 16.77 -17.94 -2.03
N ALA A 144 17.16 -17.47 -3.22
CA ALA A 144 17.78 -16.17 -3.39
C ALA A 144 16.84 -15.02 -2.98
N GLY A 145 15.56 -15.09 -3.38
CA GLY A 145 14.55 -14.10 -3.04
C GLY A 145 14.27 -14.03 -1.54
N LEU A 146 14.05 -15.18 -0.89
CA LEU A 146 13.82 -15.25 0.56
C LEU A 146 15.05 -14.81 1.36
N CYS A 147 16.26 -15.15 0.92
CA CYS A 147 17.50 -14.65 1.52
C CYS A 147 17.61 -13.12 1.39
N CYS A 148 17.26 -12.55 0.23
CA CYS A 148 17.23 -11.09 0.06
C CYS A 148 16.21 -10.43 0.99
N LEU A 149 14.98 -10.98 1.08
CA LEU A 149 13.96 -10.48 2.00
C LEU A 149 14.42 -10.57 3.47
N ALA A 150 15.02 -11.70 3.86
CA ALA A 150 15.57 -11.89 5.20
C ALA A 150 16.69 -10.89 5.51
N SER A 151 17.52 -10.53 4.53
CA SER A 151 18.61 -9.56 4.74
C SER A 151 18.13 -8.18 5.18
N PHE A 152 16.89 -7.79 4.86
CA PHE A 152 16.30 -6.53 5.33
C PHE A 152 15.68 -6.63 6.72
N LYS A 153 15.43 -7.84 7.24
CA LYS A 153 14.76 -8.04 8.53
C LYS A 153 15.68 -8.58 9.63
N VAL A 154 16.79 -9.21 9.26
CA VAL A 154 17.74 -9.82 10.19
C VAL A 154 18.88 -8.85 10.48
N GLU A 155 19.12 -8.57 11.76
CA GLU A 155 20.28 -7.80 12.21
C GLU A 155 21.57 -8.64 12.19
N PRO A 156 22.74 -8.06 11.87
CA PRO A 156 23.01 -6.63 11.63
C PRO A 156 22.76 -6.16 10.19
N PHE A 157 22.28 -7.03 9.31
CA PHE A 157 22.18 -6.74 7.86
C PHE A 157 21.16 -5.65 7.54
N GLY A 158 20.02 -5.62 8.26
CA GLY A 158 19.00 -4.59 8.10
C GLY A 158 19.54 -3.19 8.35
N SER A 159 20.06 -2.96 9.57
CA SER A 159 20.64 -1.67 9.97
C SER A 159 21.87 -1.27 9.15
N TRP A 160 22.69 -2.23 8.72
CA TRP A 160 23.83 -1.95 7.84
C TRP A 160 23.38 -1.42 6.47
N GLN A 161 22.35 -2.02 5.88
CA GLN A 161 21.83 -1.60 4.58
C GLN A 161 21.09 -0.26 4.65
N SER A 162 20.23 -0.06 5.66
CA SER A 162 19.52 1.21 5.83
C SER A 162 20.48 2.34 6.21
N GLY A 163 21.55 2.04 6.93
CA GLY A 163 22.59 3.01 7.31
C GLY A 163 23.34 3.64 6.14
N PHE A 164 23.37 3.00 4.96
CA PHE A 164 23.91 3.62 3.75
C PHE A 164 22.99 4.69 3.17
N VAL A 165 21.69 4.61 3.45
CA VAL A 165 20.75 5.59 2.95
C VAL A 165 20.76 6.73 3.94
N THR A 166 21.50 7.79 3.62
CA THR A 166 21.53 9.00 4.44
C THR A 166 20.50 9.98 3.88
N GLY A 167 19.39 10.16 4.59
CA GLY A 167 18.38 11.15 4.27
C GLY A 167 17.82 11.77 5.54
N ALA A 168 17.22 12.96 5.39
CA ALA A 168 16.84 13.82 6.51
C ALA A 168 15.32 13.87 6.75
N PHE A 169 14.54 12.95 6.17
CA PHE A 169 13.08 12.96 6.28
C PHE A 169 12.54 11.72 6.97
N ASP A 170 11.56 11.91 7.86
CA ASP A 170 11.11 10.90 8.81
C ASP A 170 10.64 9.59 8.13
N LEU A 171 10.10 9.64 6.90
CA LEU A 171 9.49 8.48 6.23
C LEU A 171 10.48 7.58 5.48
N GLN A 172 11.76 7.89 5.55
CA GLN A 172 12.78 7.19 4.80
C GLN A 172 12.84 5.70 5.12
N ASP A 173 12.70 5.31 6.39
CA ASP A 173 12.70 3.90 6.79
C ASP A 173 11.53 3.13 6.16
N VAL A 174 10.33 3.73 6.15
CA VAL A 174 9.14 3.13 5.53
C VAL A 174 9.37 2.94 4.03
N LEU A 175 9.85 3.97 3.33
CA LEU A 175 10.16 3.89 1.90
C LEU A 175 11.27 2.89 1.60
N PHE A 176 12.28 2.81 2.47
CA PHE A 176 13.37 1.87 2.36
C PHE A 176 12.85 0.44 2.44
N TYR A 177 12.14 0.08 3.51
CA TYR A 177 11.63 -1.28 3.67
C TYR A 177 10.57 -1.63 2.63
N GLY A 178 9.64 -0.72 2.34
CA GLY A 178 8.60 -0.91 1.34
C GLY A 178 9.18 -1.11 -0.06
N GLY A 179 10.03 -0.18 -0.51
CA GLY A 179 10.61 -0.23 -1.84
C GLY A 179 11.60 -1.40 -2.04
N CYS A 180 12.40 -1.73 -1.03
CA CYS A 180 13.25 -2.93 -1.06
C CYS A 180 12.40 -4.21 -1.15
N THR A 181 11.43 -4.38 -0.25
CA THR A 181 10.59 -5.59 -0.19
C THR A 181 9.82 -5.81 -1.48
N PHE A 182 9.13 -4.79 -1.98
CA PHE A 182 8.38 -4.89 -3.24
C PHE A 182 9.27 -5.06 -4.46
N THR A 183 10.50 -4.53 -4.44
CA THR A 183 11.49 -4.83 -5.48
C THR A 183 11.84 -6.31 -5.49
N ILE A 184 12.14 -6.92 -4.33
CA ILE A 184 12.45 -8.35 -4.28
C ILE A 184 11.27 -9.20 -4.74
N MET A 185 10.04 -8.88 -4.31
CA MET A 185 8.84 -9.60 -4.74
C MET A 185 8.65 -9.54 -6.27
N ARG A 186 8.86 -8.37 -6.87
CA ARG A 186 8.80 -8.18 -8.34
C ARG A 186 9.93 -8.92 -9.05
N CYS A 187 11.16 -8.86 -8.55
CA CYS A 187 12.27 -9.65 -9.08
C CYS A 187 11.99 -11.16 -9.02
N MET A 188 11.39 -11.65 -7.93
CA MET A 188 10.98 -13.06 -7.80
C MET A 188 9.88 -13.41 -8.81
N SER A 189 8.84 -12.59 -8.96
CA SER A 189 7.79 -12.80 -9.97
C SER A 189 8.38 -12.85 -11.38
N PHE A 190 9.26 -11.92 -11.74
CA PHE A 190 9.99 -11.93 -12.99
C PHE A 190 10.79 -13.22 -13.19
N ALA A 191 11.55 -13.65 -12.19
CA ALA A 191 12.44 -14.81 -12.30
C ALA A 191 11.66 -16.13 -12.42
N LEU A 192 10.59 -16.30 -11.63
CA LEU A 192 9.72 -17.46 -11.69
C LEU A 192 9.00 -17.56 -13.04
N GLU A 193 8.50 -16.45 -13.57
CA GLU A 193 7.78 -16.43 -14.84
C GLU A 193 8.73 -16.54 -16.04
N SER A 194 9.94 -15.97 -15.95
CA SER A 194 11.01 -16.20 -16.92
C SER A 194 11.43 -17.67 -17.00
N SER A 195 11.39 -18.40 -15.87
CA SER A 195 11.70 -19.83 -15.84
C SER A 195 10.67 -20.71 -16.55
N GLN A 196 9.43 -20.23 -16.68
CA GLN A 196 8.34 -20.93 -17.37
C GLN A 196 8.34 -20.71 -18.89
N LYS A 197 9.15 -19.78 -19.39
CA LYS A 197 9.25 -19.50 -20.82
C LYS A 197 10.02 -20.61 -21.54
N ASP A 198 9.43 -21.12 -22.62
CA ASP A 198 10.00 -22.21 -23.44
C ASP A 198 11.41 -21.86 -23.94
N GLU A 199 11.58 -20.67 -24.54
CA GLU A 199 12.85 -20.21 -25.09
C GLU A 199 13.32 -18.88 -24.50
N GLY A 200 14.61 -18.82 -24.14
CA GLY A 200 15.25 -17.64 -23.59
C GLY A 200 14.67 -17.16 -22.25
N ILE A 201 15.06 -15.96 -21.83
CA ILE A 201 14.46 -15.26 -20.69
C ILE A 201 14.04 -13.85 -21.14
N TYR A 202 13.24 -13.16 -20.33
CA TYR A 202 12.98 -11.74 -20.55
C TYR A 202 14.24 -10.92 -20.33
N SER A 203 14.33 -9.74 -20.96
CA SER A 203 15.54 -8.92 -20.86
C SER A 203 15.65 -8.26 -19.48
N ILE A 204 16.87 -7.91 -19.08
CA ILE A 204 17.07 -7.09 -17.86
C ILE A 204 16.30 -5.77 -17.94
N PHE A 205 16.13 -5.20 -19.14
CA PHE A 205 15.34 -3.99 -19.33
C PHE A 205 13.85 -4.21 -19.02
N ASP A 206 13.31 -5.41 -19.23
CA ASP A 206 11.92 -5.72 -18.85
C ASP A 206 11.77 -5.81 -17.33
N LEU A 207 12.77 -6.38 -16.64
CA LEU A 207 12.85 -6.34 -15.17
C LEU A 207 12.93 -4.91 -14.65
N LEU A 208 13.76 -4.06 -15.27
CA LEU A 208 13.90 -2.66 -14.84
C LEU A 208 12.63 -1.86 -15.08
N LYS A 209 11.92 -2.04 -16.21
CA LYS A 209 10.61 -1.41 -16.45
C LYS A 209 9.60 -1.79 -15.37
N TYR A 210 9.60 -3.06 -14.98
CA TYR A 210 8.70 -3.59 -13.96
C TYR A 210 9.03 -3.07 -12.56
N ASN A 211 10.30 -3.07 -12.17
CA ASN A 211 10.72 -2.57 -10.86
C ASN A 211 10.63 -1.04 -10.75
N PHE A 212 10.98 -0.30 -11.78
CA PHE A 212 10.97 1.17 -11.76
C PHE A 212 9.67 1.78 -12.31
N TYR A 213 8.58 1.00 -12.36
CA TYR A 213 7.26 1.59 -12.49
C TYR A 213 6.88 2.30 -11.18
N LEU A 214 7.04 3.62 -11.14
CA LEU A 214 6.95 4.42 -9.92
C LEU A 214 5.67 4.17 -9.10
N PRO A 215 4.46 4.09 -9.71
CA PRO A 215 3.24 3.88 -8.93
C PRO A 215 3.32 2.64 -8.05
N PHE A 216 3.88 1.52 -8.50
CA PHE A 216 4.03 0.30 -7.67
C PHE A 216 5.38 0.18 -6.97
N PHE A 217 6.22 1.22 -6.96
CA PHE A 217 7.58 1.14 -6.44
C PHE A 217 7.62 1.10 -4.90
N PHE A 218 7.08 2.14 -4.25
CA PHE A 218 7.14 2.31 -2.80
C PHE A 218 5.91 1.74 -2.09
N PHE A 219 4.75 2.01 -2.65
CA PHE A 219 3.45 1.65 -2.11
C PHE A 219 2.57 1.21 -3.27
N GLY A 220 1.77 0.17 -3.08
CA GLY A 220 0.87 -0.31 -4.11
C GLY A 220 0.72 -1.83 -4.05
N PRO A 221 -0.34 -2.37 -4.66
CA PRO A 221 -0.50 -3.80 -4.73
C PRO A 221 0.57 -4.40 -5.66
N VAL A 222 1.04 -5.60 -5.32
CA VAL A 222 1.95 -6.34 -6.19
C VAL A 222 1.16 -6.87 -7.38
N MET A 223 1.48 -6.39 -8.58
CA MET A 223 1.04 -6.96 -9.84
C MET A 223 2.11 -7.94 -10.32
N THR A 224 1.74 -9.13 -10.78
CA THR A 224 2.67 -10.12 -11.34
C THR A 224 3.30 -9.66 -12.65
N PHE A 225 4.48 -10.19 -13.00
CA PHE A 225 5.28 -9.71 -14.11
C PHE A 225 4.59 -9.90 -15.47
N ASP A 226 3.92 -11.01 -15.72
CA ASP A 226 3.18 -11.32 -16.93
C ASP A 226 2.03 -10.34 -17.17
N GLN A 227 1.26 -10.02 -16.13
CA GLN A 227 0.18 -9.05 -16.17
C GLN A 227 0.75 -7.68 -16.50
N PHE A 228 1.81 -7.26 -15.81
CA PHE A 228 2.47 -5.99 -16.07
C PHE A 228 3.03 -5.93 -17.50
N HIS A 229 3.78 -6.96 -17.91
CA HIS A 229 4.47 -7.03 -19.19
C HIS A 229 3.49 -7.06 -20.37
N ALA A 230 2.39 -7.82 -20.27
CA ALA A 230 1.36 -7.87 -21.29
C ALA A 230 0.68 -6.51 -21.49
N GLN A 231 0.36 -5.83 -20.39
CA GLN A 231 -0.33 -4.54 -20.43
C GLN A 231 0.59 -3.40 -20.90
N VAL A 232 1.80 -3.30 -20.35
CA VAL A 232 2.73 -2.21 -20.66
C VAL A 232 3.25 -2.27 -22.11
N SER A 233 3.26 -3.48 -22.70
CA SER A 233 3.68 -3.71 -24.09
C SER A 233 2.57 -3.45 -25.11
N THR A 234 1.32 -3.28 -24.67
CA THR A 234 0.16 -3.13 -25.57
C THR A 234 0.20 -1.78 -26.28
N ARG A 235 0.43 -1.74 -27.59
CA ARG A 235 0.61 -0.48 -28.36
C ARG A 235 -0.69 0.34 -28.51
N GLU A 236 -1.82 -0.32 -28.63
CA GLU A 236 -3.12 0.35 -28.81
C GLU A 236 -3.75 0.70 -27.47
N LEU A 237 -3.76 1.99 -27.15
CA LEU A 237 -4.37 2.50 -25.94
C LEU A 237 -5.80 2.96 -26.23
N ARG A 238 -6.78 2.19 -25.79
CA ARG A 238 -8.19 2.59 -25.84
C ARG A 238 -8.78 2.62 -24.45
N ARG A 239 -9.24 3.80 -24.04
CA ARG A 239 -9.97 4.01 -22.79
C ARG A 239 -11.45 3.71 -23.03
N LYS A 240 -12.14 3.07 -22.08
CA LYS A 240 -13.61 2.93 -22.15
C LYS A 240 -14.26 4.29 -21.85
N ASP A 241 -15.43 4.57 -22.44
CA ASP A 241 -16.06 5.91 -22.36
C ASP A 241 -16.27 6.38 -20.90
N ASP A 242 -16.66 5.48 -20.00
CA ASP A 242 -16.89 5.79 -18.58
C ASP A 242 -15.65 5.71 -17.68
N GLU A 243 -14.51 5.26 -18.20
CA GLU A 243 -13.34 4.96 -17.39
C GLU A 243 -12.72 6.23 -16.77
N MET A 244 -12.67 7.34 -17.51
CA MET A 244 -12.20 8.61 -16.97
C MET A 244 -13.14 9.17 -15.89
N LYS A 245 -14.44 8.92 -16.03
CA LYS A 245 -15.42 9.26 -14.97
C LYS A 245 -15.16 8.39 -13.73
N SER A 246 -14.95 7.10 -13.90
CA SER A 246 -14.61 6.17 -12.82
C SER A 246 -13.32 6.57 -12.10
N ILE A 247 -12.24 6.89 -12.82
CA ILE A 247 -10.97 7.37 -12.26
C ILE A 247 -11.19 8.61 -11.40
N ARG A 248 -11.94 9.60 -11.89
CA ARG A 248 -12.25 10.83 -11.13
C ARG A 248 -13.08 10.56 -9.88
N VAL A 249 -14.10 9.70 -9.99
CA VAL A 249 -14.93 9.32 -8.84
C VAL A 249 -14.09 8.61 -7.79
N ASN A 250 -13.24 7.65 -8.18
CA ASN A 250 -12.36 6.94 -7.25
C ASN A 250 -11.36 7.91 -6.57
N ALA A 251 -10.75 8.83 -7.32
CA ALA A 251 -9.87 9.84 -6.76
C ALA A 251 -10.58 10.68 -5.68
N LEU A 252 -11.80 11.15 -5.96
CA LEU A 252 -12.61 11.91 -5.01
C LEU A 252 -13.02 11.07 -3.79
N LEU A 253 -13.38 9.80 -3.99
CA LEU A 253 -13.68 8.87 -2.89
C LEU A 253 -12.48 8.65 -1.98
N HIS A 254 -11.26 8.51 -2.52
CA HIS A 254 -10.05 8.36 -1.73
C HIS A 254 -9.72 9.64 -0.94
N VAL A 255 -9.86 10.82 -1.55
CA VAL A 255 -9.72 12.10 -0.83
C VAL A 255 -10.76 12.20 0.30
N GLY A 256 -12.01 11.85 0.01
CA GLY A 256 -13.07 11.83 1.02
C GLY A 256 -12.78 10.86 2.17
N ALA A 257 -12.25 9.67 1.87
CA ALA A 257 -11.84 8.69 2.87
C ALA A 257 -10.67 9.20 3.74
N ILE A 258 -9.68 9.88 3.13
CA ILE A 258 -8.57 10.50 3.87
C ILE A 258 -9.09 11.51 4.89
N VAL A 259 -10.00 12.40 4.47
CA VAL A 259 -10.62 13.40 5.35
C VAL A 259 -11.51 12.75 6.42
N ALA A 260 -12.26 11.71 6.07
CA ALA A 260 -13.12 11.00 7.02
C ALA A 260 -12.33 10.32 8.14
N VAL A 261 -11.20 9.69 7.81
CA VAL A 261 -10.29 9.09 8.81
C VAL A 261 -9.60 10.17 9.64
N ASP A 262 -9.19 11.29 9.03
CA ASP A 262 -8.63 12.44 9.76
C ASP A 262 -9.61 12.93 10.84
N ILE A 263 -10.88 13.14 10.45
CA ILE A 263 -11.97 13.47 11.39
C ILE A 263 -12.08 12.40 12.47
N PHE A 264 -12.12 11.12 12.09
CA PHE A 264 -12.24 10.02 13.03
C PHE A 264 -11.13 10.04 14.09
N PHE A 265 -9.87 10.29 13.71
CA PHE A 265 -8.73 10.37 14.63
C PHE A 265 -8.72 11.58 15.56
N HIS A 266 -9.51 12.62 15.29
CA HIS A 266 -9.73 13.68 16.27
C HIS A 266 -10.61 13.21 17.44
N PHE A 267 -11.47 12.21 17.22
CA PHE A 267 -12.46 11.78 18.21
C PHE A 267 -12.14 10.43 18.85
N PHE A 268 -11.51 9.52 18.11
CA PHE A 268 -11.24 8.15 18.51
C PHE A 268 -9.73 7.89 18.45
N TYR A 269 -9.10 7.76 19.62
CA TYR A 269 -7.66 7.53 19.74
C TYR A 269 -7.31 6.04 19.63
N ILE A 270 -7.83 5.37 18.59
CA ILE A 270 -7.82 3.91 18.49
C ILE A 270 -6.42 3.30 18.42
N LEU A 271 -5.44 4.06 17.94
CA LEU A 271 -4.06 3.61 17.77
C LEU A 271 -3.20 3.99 18.97
N THR A 272 -3.51 5.11 19.61
CA THR A 272 -2.81 5.54 20.82
C THR A 272 -3.30 4.81 22.07
N LEU A 273 -4.59 4.48 22.19
CA LEU A 273 -5.17 3.80 23.37
C LEU A 273 -4.35 2.56 23.80
N PRO A 274 -3.97 1.63 22.90
CA PRO A 274 -3.13 0.47 23.23
C PRO A 274 -1.77 0.77 23.87
N SER A 275 -1.24 1.99 23.77
CA SER A 275 0.05 2.38 24.38
C SER A 275 0.02 2.36 25.92
N ASP A 276 -1.16 2.44 26.54
CA ASP A 276 -1.34 2.33 28.00
C ASP A 276 -2.18 1.09 28.35
N LEU A 277 -1.55 -0.09 28.32
CA LEU A 277 -2.22 -1.36 28.61
C LEU A 277 -2.91 -1.39 29.99
N LYS A 278 -2.39 -0.65 30.98
CA LYS A 278 -3.03 -0.55 32.30
C LYS A 278 -4.36 0.19 32.24
N PHE A 279 -4.49 1.16 31.35
CA PHE A 279 -5.76 1.82 31.08
C PHE A 279 -6.71 0.92 30.28
N VAL A 280 -6.20 0.34 29.19
CA VAL A 280 -6.99 -0.49 28.28
C VAL A 280 -7.62 -1.66 29.04
N ASN A 281 -6.88 -2.31 29.94
CA ASN A 281 -7.40 -3.40 30.79
C ASN A 281 -8.51 -2.99 31.78
N ARG A 282 -8.82 -1.70 31.91
CA ARG A 282 -9.93 -1.20 32.74
C ARG A 282 -11.14 -0.77 31.91
N LEU A 283 -11.02 -0.79 30.58
CA LEU A 283 -12.14 -0.51 29.69
C LEU A 283 -13.14 -1.66 29.75
N SER A 284 -14.40 -1.36 29.44
CA SER A 284 -15.42 -2.41 29.33
C SER A 284 -15.10 -3.37 28.17
N ASP A 285 -15.56 -4.61 28.26
CA ASP A 285 -15.40 -5.60 27.20
C ASP A 285 -15.96 -5.11 25.86
N TRP A 286 -17.05 -4.34 25.89
CA TRP A 286 -17.64 -3.72 24.70
C TRP A 286 -16.74 -2.66 24.07
N SER A 287 -16.08 -1.83 24.90
CA SER A 287 -15.11 -0.84 24.41
C SER A 287 -13.86 -1.52 23.85
N LEU A 288 -13.41 -2.61 24.46
CA LEU A 288 -12.28 -3.41 23.96
C LEU A 288 -12.60 -4.09 22.63
N ALA A 289 -13.77 -4.71 22.51
CA ALA A 289 -14.25 -5.28 21.26
C ALA A 289 -14.39 -4.21 20.17
N GLY A 290 -14.95 -3.05 20.51
CA GLY A 290 -15.02 -1.90 19.60
C GLY A 290 -13.63 -1.41 19.18
N LEU A 291 -12.70 -1.29 20.12
CA LEU A 291 -11.33 -0.85 19.84
C LEU A 291 -10.63 -1.81 18.86
N ALA A 292 -10.73 -3.12 19.09
CA ALA A 292 -10.20 -4.13 18.20
C ALA A 292 -10.86 -4.07 16.81
N TYR A 293 -12.19 -3.98 16.77
CA TYR A 293 -12.94 -3.84 15.52
C TYR A 293 -12.55 -2.58 14.73
N SER A 294 -12.46 -1.43 15.38
CA SER A 294 -12.06 -0.17 14.75
C SER A 294 -10.63 -0.20 14.22
N ASN A 295 -9.68 -0.84 14.92
CA ASN A 295 -8.32 -1.06 14.43
C ASN A 295 -8.33 -1.89 13.15
N LEU A 296 -9.05 -3.03 13.13
CA LEU A 296 -9.15 -3.88 11.94
C LEU A 296 -9.80 -3.18 10.74
N VAL A 297 -10.86 -2.41 10.96
CA VAL A 297 -11.51 -1.63 9.90
C VAL A 297 -10.58 -0.52 9.41
N TYR A 298 -9.87 0.15 10.31
CA TYR A 298 -8.90 1.17 9.96
C TYR A 298 -7.76 0.60 9.10
N ASP A 299 -7.18 -0.54 9.49
CA ASP A 299 -6.12 -1.21 8.72
C ASP A 299 -6.58 -1.52 7.29
N TRP A 300 -7.83 -1.98 7.13
CA TRP A 300 -8.43 -2.15 5.80
C TRP A 300 -8.58 -0.82 5.05
N VAL A 301 -9.13 0.22 5.69
CA VAL A 301 -9.29 1.55 5.05
C VAL A 301 -7.95 2.11 4.61
N LYS A 302 -6.92 1.98 5.44
CA LYS A 302 -5.55 2.40 5.15
C LYS A 302 -5.04 1.74 3.87
N ALA A 303 -5.10 0.41 3.80
CA ALA A 303 -4.70 -0.35 2.62
C ALA A 303 -5.54 0.04 1.39
N ALA A 304 -6.86 0.15 1.53
CA ALA A 304 -7.77 0.49 0.44
C ALA A 304 -7.50 1.89 -0.14
N VAL A 305 -7.17 2.86 0.70
CA VAL A 305 -6.81 4.22 0.27
C VAL A 305 -5.42 4.27 -0.34
N MET A 306 -4.41 3.68 0.30
CA MET A 306 -3.03 3.66 -0.22
C MET A 306 -2.97 2.98 -1.58
N PHE A 307 -3.54 1.78 -1.72
CA PHE A 307 -3.61 1.08 -3.00
C PHE A 307 -4.53 1.78 -3.98
N GLY A 308 -5.64 2.36 -3.51
CA GLY A 308 -6.60 3.08 -4.36
C GLY A 308 -6.01 4.30 -5.07
N VAL A 309 -5.24 5.12 -4.36
CA VAL A 309 -4.53 6.27 -4.96
C VAL A 309 -3.57 5.82 -6.04
N ILE A 310 -2.76 4.80 -5.75
CA ILE A 310 -1.78 4.24 -6.68
C ILE A 310 -2.45 3.59 -7.89
N ASN A 311 -3.51 2.81 -7.68
CA ASN A 311 -4.30 2.18 -8.72
C ASN A 311 -4.99 3.20 -9.63
N THR A 312 -5.41 4.33 -9.08
CA THR A 312 -5.98 5.44 -9.85
C THR A 312 -4.95 6.00 -10.85
N ILE A 313 -3.68 6.12 -10.43
CA ILE A 313 -2.58 6.55 -11.30
C ILE A 313 -2.25 5.47 -12.33
N ALA A 314 -2.21 4.19 -11.94
CA ALA A 314 -1.98 3.10 -12.88
C ALA A 314 -3.04 3.03 -14.00
N ARG A 315 -4.30 3.32 -13.67
CA ARG A 315 -5.38 3.45 -14.67
C ARG A 315 -5.23 4.66 -15.59
N LEU A 316 -4.62 5.76 -15.12
CA LEU A 316 -4.28 6.88 -15.99
C LEU A 316 -3.24 6.48 -17.05
N ASP A 317 -2.34 5.54 -16.70
CA ASP A 317 -1.35 4.91 -17.58
C ASP A 317 -1.91 3.77 -18.45
N HIS A 318 -3.23 3.54 -18.41
CA HIS A 318 -3.92 2.45 -19.11
C HIS A 318 -3.52 1.04 -18.65
N LEU A 319 -3.06 0.90 -17.40
CA LEU A 319 -2.93 -0.38 -16.75
C LEU A 319 -4.21 -0.71 -15.98
N ASP A 320 -4.55 -1.99 -15.92
CA ASP A 320 -5.54 -2.58 -15.04
C ASP A 320 -4.83 -3.14 -13.79
N PRO A 321 -4.80 -2.36 -12.69
CA PRO A 321 -4.14 -2.77 -11.46
C PRO A 321 -4.88 -3.92 -10.75
N PRO A 322 -4.21 -4.65 -9.84
CA PRO A 322 -4.87 -5.62 -8.97
C PRO A 322 -6.09 -5.03 -8.27
N GLN A 323 -7.09 -5.87 -8.08
CA GLN A 323 -8.35 -5.47 -7.44
C GLN A 323 -8.12 -4.98 -6.01
N PRO A 324 -8.93 -4.03 -5.51
CA PRO A 324 -8.76 -3.47 -4.18
C PRO A 324 -8.92 -4.53 -3.08
N PRO A 325 -8.35 -4.27 -1.89
CA PRO A 325 -8.41 -5.17 -0.75
C PRO A 325 -9.86 -5.46 -0.36
N LYS A 326 -10.21 -6.74 -0.17
CA LYS A 326 -11.55 -7.10 0.31
C LYS A 326 -11.70 -6.64 1.77
N CYS A 327 -12.83 -5.99 2.09
CA CYS A 327 -13.08 -5.53 3.45
C CYS A 327 -13.02 -6.71 4.43
N ILE A 328 -12.26 -6.53 5.51
CA ILE A 328 -12.03 -7.59 6.50
C ILE A 328 -13.33 -8.09 7.14
N THR A 329 -14.31 -7.19 7.29
CA THR A 329 -15.64 -7.53 7.85
C THR A 329 -16.55 -8.23 6.86
N MET A 330 -16.14 -8.33 5.60
CA MET A 330 -16.85 -9.06 4.53
C MET A 330 -16.19 -10.42 4.21
N LEU A 331 -15.16 -10.82 4.96
CA LEU A 331 -14.53 -12.13 4.83
C LEU A 331 -15.41 -13.18 5.50
N TYR A 332 -15.86 -14.18 4.74
CA TYR A 332 -16.78 -15.19 5.25
C TYR A 332 -16.06 -16.39 5.91
N ILE A 333 -14.88 -16.73 5.40
CA ILE A 333 -14.04 -17.83 5.91
C ILE A 333 -12.59 -17.36 6.03
N PHE A 334 -11.85 -17.89 7.00
CA PHE A 334 -10.42 -17.57 7.18
C PHE A 334 -9.55 -17.93 5.96
N ALA A 335 -9.99 -18.87 5.12
CA ALA A 335 -9.31 -19.20 3.87
C ALA A 335 -9.45 -18.12 2.78
N GLU A 336 -10.30 -17.10 2.97
CA GLU A 336 -10.34 -15.95 2.07
C GLU A 336 -9.15 -15.02 2.35
N THR A 337 -8.04 -15.29 1.68
CA THR A 337 -6.79 -14.51 1.75
C THR A 337 -6.81 -13.24 0.89
N HIS A 338 -7.97 -12.82 0.40
CA HIS A 338 -8.15 -11.67 -0.50
C HIS A 338 -8.17 -10.31 0.23
N PHE A 339 -7.67 -10.26 1.47
CA PHE A 339 -7.43 -9.00 2.16
C PHE A 339 -6.43 -8.16 1.36
N ASP A 340 -5.28 -8.72 0.97
CA ASP A 340 -4.41 -8.16 -0.07
C ASP A 340 -4.42 -9.08 -1.29
N ARG A 341 -5.17 -8.69 -2.31
CA ARG A 341 -5.30 -9.50 -3.53
C ARG A 341 -4.01 -9.56 -4.33
N GLY A 342 -3.21 -8.50 -4.35
CA GLY A 342 -1.96 -8.49 -5.11
C GLY A 342 -0.96 -9.50 -4.55
N ILE A 343 -0.77 -9.49 -3.22
CA ILE A 343 0.09 -10.47 -2.56
C ILE A 343 -0.50 -11.89 -2.67
N ASN A 344 -1.81 -12.05 -2.52
CA ASN A 344 -2.45 -13.35 -2.66
C ASN A 344 -2.26 -13.94 -4.06
N ASP A 345 -2.52 -13.15 -5.10
CA ASP A 345 -2.34 -13.56 -6.49
C ASP A 345 -0.87 -13.88 -6.80
N TRP A 346 0.07 -13.13 -6.19
CA TRP A 346 1.50 -13.42 -6.27
C TRP A 346 1.89 -14.73 -5.55
N LEU A 347 1.31 -15.02 -4.39
CA LEU A 347 1.59 -16.24 -3.61
C LEU A 347 1.00 -17.51 -4.24
N CYS A 348 -0.17 -17.40 -4.86
CA CYS A 348 -0.88 -18.53 -5.46
C CYS A 348 -0.33 -18.93 -6.84
N LYS A 349 0.58 -18.14 -7.40
CA LYS A 349 1.18 -18.35 -8.71
C LYS A 349 2.55 -19.01 -8.60
#